data_AF-A0A2R7YTB0-F1
#
_entry.id   AF-A0A2R7YTB0-F1
#
_cell.length_a   1.000
_cell.length_b   1.000
_cell.length_c   1.000
_cell.angle_alpha   90.00
_cell.angle_beta   90.00
_cell.angle_gamma   90.00
#
_symmetry.space_group_name_H-M   'P 1'
#
loop_
_entity.id
_entity.type
_entity.pdbx_description
1 polymer ?
#
loop_
_entity_poly.entity_id
_entity_poly.type
_entity_poly.pdbx_seq_one_letter_code
_entity_poly.pdbx_strand_id
1 'polypeptide(L)'
;MRTRLVGLAAASLLPLAALTGSVVPAQAAVVVDCAGGAVTVDQSVEDVTVTGVCTDITVSGSNSVVTVPDATSLTVTGSNTTVTAGAVQEVAISGSNVRVSTPGAGRVTVSGGNSRAVVAGTVGTAKITEANSTVKAATITTGLIKASNSDLVATSGTSVVVRGANNSVRYATLPKLTVVGANNHARVTKGKTKVTVKGPNNVIRVKKRA
;
A
#
# COMPACT_ATOMS: atom_id res chain seq x y z
N MET A 1 -81.56 21.04 -26.64
CA MET A 1 -80.86 20.80 -27.92
C MET A 1 -79.39 21.16 -27.72
N ARG A 2 -78.49 20.28 -28.17
CA ARG A 2 -77.09 20.13 -27.75
C ARG A 2 -76.20 21.35 -28.06
N THR A 3 -75.45 21.84 -27.06
CA THR A 3 -74.39 22.85 -27.20
C THR A 3 -73.01 22.18 -27.18
N ARG A 4 -72.11 22.68 -28.03
CA ARG A 4 -70.91 22.05 -28.59
C ARG A 4 -69.74 21.86 -27.60
N LEU A 5 -69.02 20.73 -27.76
CA LEU A 5 -67.70 20.47 -27.17
C LEU A 5 -66.61 21.30 -27.86
N VAL A 6 -65.71 21.89 -27.07
CA VAL A 6 -64.38 22.38 -27.49
C VAL A 6 -63.35 21.46 -26.84
N GLY A 7 -62.57 20.75 -27.65
CA GLY A 7 -61.44 19.92 -27.20
C GLY A 7 -60.14 20.69 -27.27
N LEU A 8 -59.46 20.88 -26.13
CA LEU A 8 -58.09 21.37 -26.05
C LEU A 8 -57.10 20.24 -26.35
N ALA A 9 -56.16 20.49 -27.26
CA ALA A 9 -55.01 19.63 -27.51
C ALA A 9 -53.91 19.92 -26.47
N ALA A 10 -53.45 18.89 -25.74
CA ALA A 10 -52.31 18.96 -24.84
C ALA A 10 -51.08 18.36 -25.55
N ALA A 11 -50.05 19.18 -25.79
CA ALA A 11 -48.76 18.74 -26.30
C ALA A 11 -47.85 18.32 -25.12
N SER A 12 -47.42 17.05 -25.12
CA SER A 12 -46.52 16.47 -24.13
C SER A 12 -45.05 16.72 -24.52
N LEU A 13 -44.33 17.44 -23.67
CA LEU A 13 -42.87 17.62 -23.74
C LEU A 13 -42.18 16.50 -22.93
N LEU A 14 -41.28 15.77 -23.57
CA LEU A 14 -40.38 14.79 -22.95
C LEU A 14 -39.20 15.49 -22.25
N PRO A 15 -38.84 15.16 -21.00
CA PRO A 15 -37.62 15.66 -20.39
C PRO A 15 -36.40 14.82 -20.81
N LEU A 16 -35.38 15.51 -21.32
CA LEU A 16 -34.06 14.98 -21.64
C LEU A 16 -33.25 14.84 -20.34
N ALA A 17 -32.92 13.60 -19.94
CA ALA A 17 -32.09 13.33 -18.78
C ALA A 17 -30.63 13.68 -19.09
N ALA A 18 -30.12 14.77 -18.50
CA ALA A 18 -28.70 15.11 -18.55
C ALA A 18 -27.91 14.16 -17.64
N LEU A 19 -27.03 13.35 -18.24
CA LEU A 19 -25.96 12.67 -17.51
C LEU A 19 -24.98 13.71 -16.98
N THR A 20 -25.10 14.07 -15.70
CA THR A 20 -24.06 14.80 -14.98
C THR A 20 -22.88 13.86 -14.77
N GLY A 21 -21.96 13.84 -15.73
CA GLY A 21 -20.63 13.29 -15.53
C GLY A 21 -19.95 14.05 -14.40
N SER A 22 -19.58 13.33 -13.34
CA SER A 22 -18.77 13.85 -12.25
C SER A 22 -17.39 14.25 -12.80
N VAL A 23 -17.23 15.55 -13.06
CA VAL A 23 -15.93 16.17 -13.31
C VAL A 23 -15.09 16.06 -12.05
N VAL A 24 -14.20 15.08 -12.01
CA VAL A 24 -13.09 15.07 -11.06
C VAL A 24 -12.23 16.30 -11.38
N PRO A 25 -11.89 17.16 -10.40
CA PRO A 25 -11.06 18.33 -10.67
C PRO A 25 -9.73 17.86 -11.27
N ALA A 26 -9.34 18.44 -12.42
CA ALA A 26 -8.08 18.14 -13.07
C ALA A 26 -6.93 18.59 -12.16
N GLN A 27 -6.22 17.65 -11.56
CA GLN A 27 -5.00 17.91 -10.81
C GLN A 27 -3.93 18.38 -11.81
N ALA A 28 -3.11 19.36 -11.44
CA ALA A 28 -2.03 19.81 -12.30
C ALA A 28 -1.03 18.65 -12.48
N ALA A 29 -0.76 18.28 -13.73
CA ALA A 29 0.21 17.23 -14.04
C ALA A 29 1.61 17.85 -14.17
N VAL A 30 2.54 17.44 -13.30
CA VAL A 30 3.93 17.92 -13.29
C VAL A 30 4.84 16.81 -13.76
N VAL A 31 5.75 17.10 -14.71
CA VAL A 31 6.76 16.15 -15.18
C VAL A 31 8.13 16.58 -14.67
N VAL A 32 8.85 15.67 -14.03
CA VAL A 32 10.21 15.88 -13.51
C VAL A 32 11.16 14.87 -14.14
N ASP A 33 12.32 15.30 -14.62
CA ASP A 33 13.36 14.40 -15.16
C ASP A 33 14.51 14.27 -14.17
N CYS A 34 14.96 13.04 -13.90
CA CYS A 34 16.07 12.74 -13.03
C CYS A 34 17.44 12.91 -13.66
N ALA A 35 17.56 12.85 -14.99
CA ALA A 35 18.83 12.94 -15.71
C ALA A 35 20.00 12.09 -15.13
N GLY A 36 19.71 10.94 -14.49
CA GLY A 36 20.71 10.06 -13.86
C GLY A 36 21.01 10.35 -12.38
N GLY A 37 20.40 11.36 -11.78
CA GLY A 37 20.69 11.83 -10.42
C GLY A 37 19.57 11.58 -9.40
N ALA A 38 19.73 12.24 -8.25
CA ALA A 38 18.73 12.28 -7.19
C ALA A 38 17.65 13.33 -7.49
N VAL A 39 16.39 13.00 -7.21
CA VAL A 39 15.24 13.91 -7.41
C VAL A 39 14.42 14.03 -6.14
N THR A 40 13.97 15.26 -5.87
CA THR A 40 13.00 15.56 -4.82
C THR A 40 11.70 16.03 -5.46
N VAL A 41 10.61 15.38 -5.11
CA VAL A 41 9.22 15.72 -5.46
C VAL A 41 8.57 16.33 -4.22
N ASP A 42 8.45 17.66 -4.20
CA ASP A 42 7.89 18.45 -3.10
C ASP A 42 6.48 19.01 -3.40
N GLN A 43 5.99 18.79 -4.62
CA GLN A 43 4.67 19.21 -5.09
C GLN A 43 3.55 18.53 -4.26
N SER A 44 2.61 19.32 -3.76
CA SER A 44 1.49 18.88 -2.93
C SER A 44 0.15 19.17 -3.59
N VAL A 45 -0.73 18.16 -3.69
CA VAL A 45 -2.04 18.22 -4.38
C VAL A 45 -1.96 18.02 -5.91
N GLU A 46 -0.78 17.71 -6.45
CA GLU A 46 -0.56 17.45 -7.87
C GLU A 46 -0.36 15.96 -8.23
N ASP A 47 -0.56 15.66 -9.52
CA ASP A 47 -0.13 14.41 -10.14
C ASP A 47 1.30 14.61 -10.69
N VAL A 48 2.28 13.91 -10.13
CA VAL A 48 3.70 14.04 -10.54
C VAL A 48 4.17 12.80 -11.27
N THR A 49 4.72 12.98 -12.47
CA THR A 49 5.39 11.92 -13.22
C THR A 49 6.88 12.20 -13.27
N VAL A 50 7.65 11.32 -12.65
CA VAL A 50 9.11 11.34 -12.73
C VAL A 50 9.54 10.48 -13.93
N THR A 51 10.50 10.97 -14.70
CA THR A 51 11.03 10.32 -15.90
C THR A 51 12.54 10.26 -15.86
N GLY A 52 13.13 9.44 -16.75
CA GLY A 52 14.56 9.21 -16.79
C GLY A 52 15.03 8.07 -15.88
N VAL A 53 16.36 7.94 -15.75
CA VAL A 53 16.99 6.98 -14.83
C VAL A 53 17.27 7.74 -13.53
N CYS A 54 16.71 7.29 -12.41
CA CYS A 54 16.89 7.95 -11.12
C CYS A 54 17.69 7.03 -10.19
N THR A 55 18.65 7.57 -9.45
CA THR A 55 19.30 6.77 -8.38
C THR A 55 18.44 6.80 -7.13
N ASP A 56 18.11 8.01 -6.67
CA ASP A 56 17.46 8.26 -5.39
C ASP A 56 16.29 9.21 -5.59
N ILE A 57 15.11 8.80 -5.12
CA ILE A 57 13.89 9.59 -5.25
C ILE A 57 13.35 9.89 -3.86
N THR A 58 13.18 11.17 -3.55
CA THR A 58 12.53 11.63 -2.32
C THR A 58 11.19 12.27 -2.67
N VAL A 59 10.10 11.77 -2.08
CA VAL A 59 8.76 12.34 -2.21
C VAL A 59 8.36 12.94 -0.87
N SER A 60 8.43 14.27 -0.77
CA SER A 60 8.03 15.06 0.40
C SER A 60 6.67 15.71 0.25
N GLY A 61 6.18 15.85 -0.99
CA GLY A 61 4.85 16.34 -1.30
C GLY A 61 3.73 15.52 -0.66
N SER A 62 2.66 16.20 -0.22
CA SER A 62 1.51 15.58 0.45
C SER A 62 0.22 15.71 -0.37
N ASN A 63 -0.67 14.73 -0.22
CA ASN A 63 -1.93 14.63 -0.97
C ASN A 63 -1.74 14.54 -2.49
N SER A 64 -0.64 13.92 -2.92
CA SER A 64 -0.24 13.82 -4.34
C SER A 64 -0.29 12.38 -4.84
N VAL A 65 -0.38 12.20 -6.16
CA VAL A 65 -0.12 10.91 -6.81
C VAL A 65 1.18 11.02 -7.57
N VAL A 66 2.12 10.10 -7.31
CA VAL A 66 3.46 10.16 -7.88
C VAL A 66 3.75 8.87 -8.63
N THR A 67 4.10 8.99 -9.91
CA THR A 67 4.61 7.88 -10.71
C THR A 67 6.11 8.04 -10.89
N VAL A 68 6.89 7.03 -10.51
CA VAL A 68 8.35 7.06 -10.59
C VAL A 68 8.88 5.85 -11.36
N PRO A 69 10.00 6.00 -12.10
CA PRO A 69 10.60 4.91 -12.85
C PRO A 69 11.34 3.94 -11.90
N ASP A 70 12.16 3.06 -12.45
CA ASP A 70 13.09 2.24 -11.67
C ASP A 70 14.08 3.14 -10.92
N ALA A 71 14.41 2.76 -9.68
CA ALA A 71 15.31 3.52 -8.84
C ALA A 71 16.13 2.61 -7.91
N THR A 72 17.23 3.13 -7.36
CA THR A 72 17.94 2.43 -6.28
C THR A 72 17.22 2.63 -4.96
N SER A 73 16.85 3.88 -4.65
CA SER A 73 16.13 4.21 -3.42
C SER A 73 14.90 5.08 -3.67
N LEU A 74 13.84 4.81 -2.92
CA LEU A 74 12.62 5.60 -2.86
C LEU A 74 12.31 5.92 -1.40
N THR A 75 12.35 7.19 -1.05
CA THR A 75 11.97 7.70 0.27
C THR A 75 10.69 8.51 0.15
N VAL A 76 9.66 8.16 0.92
CA VAL A 76 8.39 8.89 0.96
C VAL A 76 8.17 9.44 2.37
N THR A 77 8.30 10.75 2.50
CA THR A 77 8.11 11.49 3.76
C THR A 77 6.79 12.25 3.79
N GLY A 78 6.23 12.58 2.62
CA GLY A 78 4.92 13.21 2.48
C GLY A 78 3.77 12.34 2.97
N SER A 79 2.64 12.97 3.31
CA SER A 79 1.46 12.27 3.85
C SER A 79 0.28 12.25 2.88
N ASN A 80 -0.59 11.25 3.00
CA ASN A 80 -1.73 11.02 2.10
C ASN A 80 -1.32 10.87 0.63
N THR A 81 -0.12 10.36 0.37
CA THR A 81 0.47 10.26 -0.97
C THR A 81 0.33 8.84 -1.52
N THR A 82 0.02 8.71 -2.80
CA THR A 82 0.05 7.43 -3.51
C THR A 82 1.23 7.41 -4.48
N VAL A 83 2.10 6.41 -4.37
CA VAL A 83 3.29 6.27 -5.22
C VAL A 83 3.21 4.96 -6.01
N THR A 84 3.30 5.06 -7.33
CA THR A 84 3.50 3.92 -8.23
C THR A 84 4.93 3.96 -8.74
N ALA A 85 5.74 2.99 -8.35
CA ALA A 85 7.14 2.94 -8.70
C ALA A 85 7.45 1.77 -9.63
N GLY A 86 8.52 1.91 -10.42
CA GLY A 86 9.24 0.79 -11.03
C GLY A 86 9.87 -0.13 -9.98
N ALA A 87 10.81 -0.98 -10.40
CA ALA A 87 11.60 -1.78 -9.47
C ALA A 87 12.50 -0.87 -8.61
N VAL A 88 12.47 -1.06 -7.30
CA VAL A 88 13.26 -0.23 -6.37
C VAL A 88 14.02 -1.07 -5.37
N GLN A 89 15.34 -0.90 -5.24
CA GLN A 89 16.11 -1.73 -4.30
C GLN A 89 15.74 -1.44 -2.84
N GLU A 90 15.46 -0.19 -2.48
CA GLU A 90 15.06 0.21 -1.14
C GLU A 90 13.86 1.16 -1.15
N VAL A 91 12.82 0.80 -0.40
CA VAL A 91 11.63 1.65 -0.17
C VAL A 91 11.57 2.02 1.30
N ALA A 92 11.65 3.31 1.61
CA ALA A 92 11.49 3.87 2.94
C ALA A 92 10.25 4.76 3.00
N ILE A 93 9.28 4.41 3.83
CA ILE A 93 8.04 5.16 4.03
C ILE A 93 8.03 5.69 5.45
N SER A 94 8.27 6.99 5.62
CA SER A 94 8.17 7.67 6.93
C SER A 94 6.95 8.57 7.03
N GLY A 95 6.34 8.95 5.91
CA GLY A 95 5.07 9.66 5.86
C GLY A 95 3.86 8.81 6.28
N SER A 96 2.77 9.48 6.67
CA SER A 96 1.55 8.81 7.13
C SER A 96 0.51 8.69 6.02
N ASN A 97 -0.34 7.66 6.09
CA ASN A 97 -1.36 7.38 5.07
C ASN A 97 -0.79 7.23 3.64
N VAL A 98 0.44 6.71 3.52
CA VAL A 98 1.11 6.54 2.24
C VAL A 98 0.75 5.20 1.63
N ARG A 99 0.52 5.17 0.31
CA ARG A 99 0.33 3.94 -0.46
C ARG A 99 1.46 3.80 -1.46
N VAL A 100 2.23 2.72 -1.41
CA VAL A 100 3.28 2.42 -2.40
C VAL A 100 2.95 1.13 -3.14
N SER A 101 3.06 1.15 -4.46
CA SER A 101 2.98 -0.03 -5.32
C SER A 101 4.23 -0.14 -6.18
N THR A 102 4.89 -1.30 -6.18
CA THR A 102 6.09 -1.57 -6.99
C THR A 102 6.12 -3.02 -7.46
N PRO A 103 6.66 -3.33 -8.66
CA PRO A 103 6.88 -4.70 -9.10
C PRO A 103 7.87 -5.48 -8.23
N GLY A 104 8.85 -4.83 -7.59
CA GLY A 104 9.89 -5.53 -6.83
C GLY A 104 10.67 -4.61 -5.90
N ALA A 105 11.04 -5.12 -4.72
CA ALA A 105 11.91 -4.37 -3.82
C ALA A 105 12.92 -5.21 -3.05
N GLY A 106 14.15 -4.73 -2.88
CA GLY A 106 15.13 -5.42 -2.02
C GLY A 106 14.77 -5.31 -0.53
N ARG A 107 14.42 -4.10 -0.09
CA ARG A 107 14.06 -3.77 1.29
C ARG A 107 12.89 -2.81 1.33
N VAL A 108 11.96 -3.04 2.25
CA VAL A 108 10.83 -2.17 2.54
C VAL A 108 10.84 -1.83 4.03
N THR A 109 10.95 -0.55 4.35
CA THR A 109 10.85 -0.04 5.72
C THR A 109 9.66 0.91 5.81
N VAL A 110 8.72 0.61 6.70
CA VAL A 110 7.55 1.44 6.98
C VAL A 110 7.66 1.93 8.42
N SER A 111 7.95 3.21 8.56
CA SER A 111 8.05 3.95 9.82
C SER A 111 7.09 5.12 9.92
N GLY A 112 6.17 5.28 8.96
CA GLY A 112 5.00 6.15 9.08
C GLY A 112 3.74 5.34 9.32
N GLY A 113 2.78 5.89 10.06
CA GLY A 113 1.55 5.19 10.44
C GLY A 113 0.51 5.13 9.31
N ASN A 114 -0.40 4.15 9.40
CA ASN A 114 -1.51 3.98 8.44
C ASN A 114 -1.07 3.79 6.98
N SER A 115 0.15 3.29 6.76
CA SER A 115 0.74 3.20 5.43
C SER A 115 0.65 1.78 4.84
N ARG A 116 0.58 1.68 3.53
CA ARG A 116 0.43 0.41 2.80
C ARG A 116 1.46 0.28 1.69
N ALA A 117 2.31 -0.73 1.77
CA ALA A 117 3.23 -1.10 0.69
C ALA A 117 2.78 -2.42 0.03
N VAL A 118 2.63 -2.40 -1.29
CA VAL A 118 2.30 -3.57 -2.10
C VAL A 118 3.43 -3.80 -3.09
N VAL A 119 4.09 -4.95 -2.99
CA VAL A 119 5.15 -5.37 -3.89
C VAL A 119 4.65 -6.58 -4.68
N ALA A 120 4.68 -6.55 -6.00
CA ALA A 120 4.20 -7.70 -6.77
C ALA A 120 5.13 -8.92 -6.63
N GLY A 121 6.44 -8.68 -6.61
CA GLY A 121 7.48 -9.70 -6.57
C GLY A 121 8.05 -9.97 -5.18
N THR A 122 9.37 -10.03 -5.12
CA THR A 122 10.12 -10.40 -3.92
C THR A 122 10.50 -9.17 -3.11
N VAL A 123 10.46 -9.33 -1.78
CA VAL A 123 11.05 -8.46 -0.77
C VAL A 123 12.07 -9.24 0.03
N GLY A 124 13.31 -8.78 0.04
CA GLY A 124 14.35 -9.36 0.89
C GLY A 124 14.04 -9.13 2.37
N THR A 125 13.88 -7.87 2.77
CA THR A 125 13.55 -7.52 4.16
C THR A 125 12.37 -6.56 4.21
N ALA A 126 11.34 -6.91 4.98
CA ALA A 126 10.22 -6.03 5.29
C ALA A 126 10.24 -5.67 6.79
N LYS A 127 10.25 -4.38 7.09
CA LYS A 127 10.25 -3.86 8.47
C LYS A 127 9.10 -2.87 8.64
N ILE A 128 8.25 -3.10 9.63
CA ILE A 128 7.17 -2.19 10.03
C ILE A 128 7.45 -1.76 11.47
N THR A 129 7.58 -0.46 11.73
CA THR A 129 7.82 0.07 13.09
C THR A 129 6.68 0.92 13.61
N GLU A 130 5.79 1.39 12.75
CA GLU A 130 4.61 2.18 13.14
C GLU A 130 3.30 1.43 12.92
N ALA A 131 2.28 1.84 13.68
CA ALA A 131 1.01 1.13 13.76
C ALA A 131 0.16 1.25 12.48
N ASN A 132 -0.86 0.40 12.39
CA ASN A 132 -1.89 0.40 11.35
C ASN A 132 -1.33 0.27 9.92
N SER A 133 -0.17 -0.35 9.77
CA SER A 133 0.54 -0.41 8.49
C SER A 133 0.48 -1.81 7.89
N THR A 134 0.45 -1.89 6.57
CA THR A 134 0.37 -3.15 5.83
C THR A 134 1.52 -3.28 4.84
N VAL A 135 2.20 -4.42 4.85
CA VAL A 135 3.15 -4.80 3.79
C VAL A 135 2.70 -6.11 3.16
N LYS A 136 2.50 -6.10 1.83
CA LYS A 136 2.14 -7.27 1.04
C LYS A 136 3.19 -7.51 -0.04
N ALA A 137 3.70 -8.74 -0.16
CA ALA A 137 4.54 -9.15 -1.29
C ALA A 137 4.25 -10.58 -1.75
N ALA A 138 4.75 -11.01 -2.91
CA ALA A 138 4.71 -12.43 -3.25
C ALA A 138 5.64 -13.23 -2.34
N THR A 139 6.88 -12.75 -2.16
CA THR A 139 7.85 -13.34 -1.23
C THR A 139 8.37 -12.27 -0.29
N ILE A 140 8.42 -12.57 1.00
CA ILE A 140 9.12 -11.74 2.00
C ILE A 140 10.11 -12.66 2.71
N THR A 141 11.40 -12.52 2.41
CA THR A 141 12.41 -13.42 2.98
C THR A 141 12.47 -13.24 4.49
N THR A 142 12.71 -12.02 4.96
CA THR A 142 12.70 -11.70 6.39
C THR A 142 11.68 -10.62 6.71
N GLY A 143 10.77 -10.91 7.63
CA GLY A 143 9.77 -9.95 8.12
C GLY A 143 10.02 -9.55 9.57
N LEU A 144 9.95 -8.25 9.86
CA LEU A 144 9.93 -7.70 11.22
C LEU A 144 8.75 -6.74 11.38
N ILE A 145 7.87 -7.04 12.32
CA ILE A 145 6.86 -6.10 12.80
C ILE A 145 7.27 -5.69 14.21
N LYS A 146 7.46 -4.40 14.45
CA LYS A 146 7.71 -3.80 15.76
C LYS A 146 6.66 -2.70 16.00
N ALA A 147 5.39 -3.07 15.86
CA ALA A 147 4.25 -2.16 15.83
C ALA A 147 2.98 -2.85 16.33
N SER A 148 1.86 -2.12 16.31
CA SER A 148 0.53 -2.66 16.61
C SER A 148 -0.42 -2.53 15.42
N ASN A 149 -1.46 -3.37 15.37
CA ASN A 149 -2.49 -3.36 14.32
C ASN A 149 -1.91 -3.41 12.89
N SER A 150 -0.79 -4.10 12.70
CA SER A 150 -0.10 -4.13 11.41
C SER A 150 -0.20 -5.49 10.75
N ASP A 151 -0.22 -5.48 9.42
CA ASP A 151 -0.42 -6.65 8.60
C ASP A 151 0.82 -6.96 7.74
N LEU A 152 1.26 -8.21 7.77
CA LEU A 152 2.32 -8.72 6.90
C LEU A 152 1.81 -9.93 6.12
N VAL A 153 1.72 -9.79 4.80
CA VAL A 153 1.15 -10.81 3.91
C VAL A 153 2.17 -11.20 2.85
N ALA A 154 2.48 -12.51 2.79
CA ALA A 154 3.27 -13.05 1.71
C ALA A 154 2.83 -14.45 1.30
N THR A 155 3.32 -14.95 0.16
CA THR A 155 3.17 -16.37 -0.19
C THR A 155 4.27 -17.17 0.48
N SER A 156 5.53 -16.75 0.37
CA SER A 156 6.69 -17.44 0.92
C SER A 156 7.61 -16.52 1.72
N GLY A 157 8.37 -17.11 2.64
CA GLY A 157 9.41 -16.44 3.41
C GLY A 157 10.27 -17.42 4.20
N THR A 158 11.31 -16.92 4.89
CA THR A 158 12.21 -17.75 5.71
C THR A 158 11.97 -17.53 7.20
N SER A 159 11.82 -16.28 7.64
CA SER A 159 11.61 -15.95 9.05
C SER A 159 10.77 -14.69 9.22
N VAL A 160 9.82 -14.73 10.16
CA VAL A 160 9.08 -13.55 10.61
C VAL A 160 9.19 -13.39 12.11
N VAL A 161 9.45 -12.15 12.55
CA VAL A 161 9.40 -11.75 13.95
C VAL A 161 8.34 -10.68 14.12
N VAL A 162 7.39 -10.94 15.02
CA VAL A 162 6.34 -10.00 15.41
C VAL A 162 6.61 -9.56 16.84
N ARG A 163 6.69 -8.26 17.07
CA ARG A 163 6.85 -7.60 18.37
C ARG A 163 5.80 -6.50 18.50
N GLY A 164 4.79 -6.72 19.34
CA GLY A 164 3.69 -5.78 19.56
C GLY A 164 2.35 -6.50 19.66
N ALA A 165 1.26 -5.77 19.41
CA ALA A 165 -0.09 -6.28 19.64
C ALA A 165 -1.00 -6.18 18.41
N ASN A 166 -2.00 -7.06 18.35
CA ASN A 166 -3.05 -7.03 17.32
C ASN A 166 -2.52 -7.12 15.87
N ASN A 167 -1.36 -7.72 15.65
CA ASN A 167 -0.80 -7.83 14.30
C ASN A 167 -1.34 -9.07 13.57
N SER A 168 -1.53 -8.99 12.25
CA SER A 168 -1.83 -10.13 11.40
C SER A 168 -0.65 -10.55 10.55
N VAL A 169 -0.31 -11.83 10.55
CA VAL A 169 0.72 -12.42 9.70
C VAL A 169 0.13 -13.55 8.88
N ARG A 170 0.22 -13.46 7.55
CA ARG A 170 -0.32 -14.47 6.64
C ARG A 170 0.73 -14.90 5.64
N TYR A 171 1.12 -16.17 5.72
CA TYR A 171 2.05 -16.80 4.80
C TYR A 171 1.43 -18.08 4.22
N ALA A 172 1.78 -18.45 2.98
CA ALA A 172 1.53 -19.81 2.52
C ALA A 172 2.59 -20.74 3.13
N THR A 173 3.87 -20.43 2.97
CA THR A 173 5.00 -21.20 3.54
C THR A 173 5.92 -20.30 4.36
N LEU A 174 6.20 -20.69 5.60
CA LEU A 174 7.12 -19.99 6.48
C LEU A 174 7.81 -20.99 7.44
N PRO A 175 9.14 -21.16 7.37
CA PRO A 175 9.88 -22.07 8.25
C PRO A 175 9.97 -21.61 9.70
N LYS A 176 10.10 -20.31 9.96
CA LYS A 176 10.30 -19.76 11.31
C LYS A 176 9.36 -18.59 11.59
N LEU A 177 8.66 -18.65 12.72
CA LEU A 177 7.78 -17.59 13.19
C LEU A 177 8.03 -17.34 14.68
N THR A 178 8.37 -16.11 15.02
CA THR A 178 8.46 -15.65 16.42
C THR A 178 7.42 -14.57 16.64
N VAL A 179 6.60 -14.73 17.67
CA VAL A 179 5.58 -13.76 18.09
C VAL A 179 5.84 -13.37 19.54
N VAL A 180 5.97 -12.08 19.79
CA VAL A 180 6.18 -11.50 21.12
C VAL A 180 5.19 -10.36 21.31
N GLY A 181 4.30 -10.50 22.29
CA GLY A 181 3.24 -9.56 22.61
C GLY A 181 1.87 -10.23 22.68
N ALA A 182 0.79 -9.45 22.54
CA ALA A 182 -0.56 -9.91 22.80
C ALA A 182 -1.47 -9.87 21.56
N ASN A 183 -2.50 -10.72 21.52
CA ASN A 183 -3.57 -10.66 20.53
C ASN A 183 -3.09 -10.73 19.05
N ASN A 184 -1.93 -11.33 18.79
CA ASN A 184 -1.45 -11.45 17.41
C ASN A 184 -2.09 -12.65 16.72
N HIS A 185 -2.42 -12.51 15.45
CA HIS A 185 -3.00 -13.55 14.61
C HIS A 185 -2.00 -13.97 13.54
N ALA A 186 -1.57 -15.23 13.53
CA ALA A 186 -0.68 -15.73 12.49
C ALA A 186 -1.26 -16.98 11.82
N ARG A 187 -1.17 -17.03 10.49
CA ARG A 187 -1.59 -18.17 9.68
C ARG A 187 -0.51 -18.56 8.69
N VAL A 188 -0.10 -19.83 8.74
CA VAL A 188 0.78 -20.47 7.75
C VAL A 188 0.10 -21.73 7.25
N THR A 189 -0.14 -21.83 5.93
CA THR A 189 -1.04 -22.86 5.37
C THR A 189 -0.32 -24.12 4.88
N LYS A 190 0.95 -24.00 4.51
CA LYS A 190 1.79 -25.04 3.90
C LYS A 190 3.15 -25.12 4.62
N GLY A 191 3.77 -26.29 4.51
CA GLY A 191 5.07 -26.58 5.16
C GLY A 191 4.96 -26.78 6.67
N LYS A 192 6.10 -27.07 7.31
CA LYS A 192 6.22 -27.14 8.78
C LYS A 192 6.88 -25.86 9.29
N THR A 193 6.33 -25.26 10.34
CA THR A 193 6.84 -24.00 10.92
C THR A 193 7.32 -24.22 12.35
N LYS A 194 8.55 -23.78 12.64
CA LYS A 194 9.03 -23.60 14.01
C LYS A 194 8.42 -22.31 14.57
N VAL A 195 7.63 -22.43 15.64
CA VAL A 195 6.93 -21.29 16.24
C VAL A 195 7.44 -21.04 17.65
N THR A 196 7.74 -19.77 17.95
CA THR A 196 7.92 -19.28 19.32
C THR A 196 6.86 -18.21 19.59
N VAL A 197 6.09 -18.38 20.66
CA VAL A 197 5.05 -17.41 21.07
C VAL A 197 5.33 -16.98 22.50
N LYS A 198 5.34 -15.68 22.75
CA LYS A 198 5.44 -15.08 24.07
C LYS A 198 4.36 -14.02 24.23
N GLY A 199 3.56 -14.12 25.29
CA GLY A 199 2.49 -13.19 25.60
C GLY A 199 1.08 -13.79 25.37
N PRO A 200 0.04 -13.12 25.88
CA PRO A 200 -1.30 -13.67 25.97
C PRO A 200 -2.08 -13.60 24.65
N ASN A 201 -3.13 -14.42 24.53
CA ASN A 201 -4.19 -14.32 23.51
C ASN A 201 -3.72 -14.35 22.04
N ASN A 202 -2.55 -14.92 21.77
CA ASN A 202 -2.06 -15.08 20.41
C ASN A 202 -2.75 -16.28 19.72
N VAL A 203 -3.29 -16.06 18.52
CA VAL A 203 -3.95 -17.11 17.72
C VAL A 203 -3.05 -17.53 16.58
N ILE A 204 -2.44 -18.71 16.70
CA ILE A 204 -1.46 -19.22 15.72
C ILE A 204 -2.00 -20.48 15.03
N ARG A 205 -2.24 -20.38 13.73
CA ARG A 205 -2.71 -21.48 12.87
C ARG A 205 -1.59 -21.91 11.93
N VAL A 206 -0.82 -22.92 12.33
CA VAL A 206 0.28 -23.49 11.53
C VAL A 206 0.35 -25.01 11.68
N LYS A 207 1.01 -25.69 10.73
CA LYS A 207 1.51 -27.06 10.95
C LYS A 207 2.86 -26.96 11.67
N LYS A 208 2.88 -27.25 12.97
CA LYS A 208 4.10 -27.10 13.78
C LYS A 208 5.17 -28.10 13.37
N ARG A 209 6.42 -27.65 13.33
CA ARG A 209 7.60 -28.52 13.30
C ARG A 209 7.93 -28.94 14.73
N ALA A 210 8.03 -30.25 14.97
CA ALA A 210 8.54 -30.82 16.22
C ALA A 210 10.00 -30.41 16.43
#